data_AF-A0A7J7R144-F1
#
_entry.id   AF-A0A7J7R144-F1
#
_cell.length_a   1.000
_cell.length_b   1.000
_cell.length_c   1.000
_cell.angle_alpha   90.00
_cell.angle_beta   90.00
_cell.angle_gamma   90.00
#
_symmetry.space_group_name_H-M   'P 1'
#
loop_
_entity.id
_entity.type
_entity.pdbx_description
1 polymer ?
#
loop_
_entity_poly.entity_id
_entity_poly.type
_entity_poly.pdbx_seq_one_letter_code
_entity_poly.pdbx_strand_id
1 'polypeptide(L)'
;MLLFVVCLFLISFGVVSQVQKQETWGLPAYGVGVGLWIMISSLPRRRLVLNHTRGMYHFSIQGHTVYQGPMHLVYVRLARSSDAYGRCFFQLVLCGYKLEPLVLVHLSERYEQMEFLGRHIARKLNINYFDCLDTSYRHVVRHWPLGAALSPGVLLRKTKAYDKPSSQSDLDV
;
A
#
# COMPACT_ATOMS: atom_id res chain seq x y z
N MET A 1 28.33 -3.95 7.00
CA MET A 1 29.65 -4.59 7.06
C MET A 1 30.74 -3.64 7.54
N LEU A 2 31.00 -2.49 6.90
CA LEU A 2 32.05 -1.56 7.33
C LEU A 2 31.83 -0.98 8.76
N LEU A 3 30.60 -0.57 9.07
CA LEU A 3 30.22 -0.12 10.42
C LEU A 3 30.40 -1.20 11.50
N PHE A 4 30.23 -2.47 11.14
CA PHE A 4 30.38 -3.59 12.07
C PHE A 4 31.85 -3.81 12.45
N VAL A 5 32.75 -3.69 11.46
CA VAL A 5 34.20 -3.76 11.67
C VAL A 5 34.69 -2.57 12.51
N VAL A 6 34.20 -1.36 12.22
CA VAL A 6 34.55 -0.16 13.00
C VAL A 6 34.06 -0.27 14.45
N CYS A 7 32.86 -0.82 14.68
CA CYS A 7 32.37 -1.11 16.03
C CYS A 7 33.27 -2.12 16.76
N LEU A 8 33.68 -3.22 16.11
CA LEU A 8 34.57 -4.21 16.73
C LEU A 8 35.93 -3.62 17.12
N PHE A 9 36.49 -2.72 16.30
CA PHE A 9 37.72 -2.00 16.63
C PHE A 9 37.55 -1.01 17.78
N LEU A 10 36.42 -0.30 17.86
CA LEU A 10 36.12 0.59 18.99
C LEU A 10 35.86 -0.20 20.28
N ILE A 11 35.27 -1.39 20.18
CA ILE A 11 35.05 -2.31 21.31
C ILE A 11 36.39 -2.81 21.86
N SER A 12 37.32 -3.24 21.00
CA SER A 12 38.62 -3.73 21.46
C SER A 12 39.48 -2.63 22.09
N PHE A 13 39.47 -1.43 21.51
CA PHE A 13 40.18 -0.28 22.08
C PHE A 13 39.56 0.22 23.40
N GLY A 14 38.23 0.25 23.46
CA GLY A 14 37.49 0.68 24.65
C GLY A 14 37.66 -0.28 25.83
N VAL A 15 37.68 -1.59 25.59
CA VAL A 15 37.94 -2.61 26.64
C VAL A 15 39.37 -2.49 27.18
N VAL A 16 40.36 -2.29 26.31
CA VAL A 16 41.76 -2.11 26.74
C VAL A 16 41.95 -0.84 27.56
N SER A 17 41.27 0.27 27.22
CA SER A 17 41.40 1.51 27.99
C SER A 17 40.62 1.48 29.33
N GLN A 18 39.52 0.73 29.41
CA GLN A 18 38.70 0.63 30.62
C GLN A 18 39.33 -0.26 31.69
N VAL A 19 40.17 -1.24 31.31
CA VAL A 19 40.95 -2.05 32.27
C VAL A 19 41.91 -1.20 33.10
N GLN A 20 42.30 -0.01 32.61
CA GLN A 20 43.20 0.91 33.30
C GLN A 20 42.51 1.85 34.31
N LYS A 21 41.17 1.98 34.25
CA LYS A 21 40.36 2.77 35.21
C LYS A 21 39.17 1.92 35.64
N GLN A 22 39.24 1.34 36.84
CA GLN A 22 38.11 0.66 37.47
C GLN A 22 36.93 1.63 37.67
N GLU A 23 36.07 1.72 36.66
CA GLU A 23 34.68 2.15 36.82
C GLU A 23 33.78 1.02 36.35
N THR A 24 33.35 0.22 37.31
CA THR A 24 32.50 -1.00 37.16
C THR A 24 31.16 -0.73 36.45
N TRP A 25 30.78 0.54 36.26
CA TRP A 25 29.52 0.97 35.66
C TRP A 25 29.61 1.23 34.14
N GLY A 26 30.81 1.34 33.56
CA GLY A 26 30.99 1.62 32.13
C GLY A 26 30.67 0.43 31.22
N LEU A 27 31.07 -0.78 31.63
CA LEU A 27 30.80 -2.03 30.89
C LEU A 27 29.30 -2.32 30.71
N PRO A 28 28.45 -2.27 31.76
CA PRO A 28 27.01 -2.53 31.58
C PRO A 28 26.30 -1.45 30.77
N ALA A 29 26.60 -0.16 31.00
CA ALA A 29 26.00 0.93 30.24
C ALA A 29 26.33 0.83 28.74
N TYR A 30 27.57 0.44 28.41
CA TYR A 30 27.99 0.22 27.04
C TYR A 30 27.32 -1.00 26.39
N GLY A 31 27.18 -2.11 27.14
CA GLY A 31 26.45 -3.30 26.68
C GLY A 31 25.00 -3.00 26.32
N VAL A 32 24.32 -2.16 27.10
CA VAL A 32 22.95 -1.68 26.81
C VAL A 32 22.92 -0.85 25.52
N GLY A 33 23.89 0.04 25.32
CA GLY A 33 23.99 0.85 24.10
C GLY A 33 24.18 0.01 22.83
N VAL A 34 25.08 -0.97 22.86
CA VAL A 34 25.32 -1.89 21.73
C VAL A 34 24.09 -2.80 21.50
N GLY A 35 23.46 -3.30 22.56
CA GLY A 35 22.24 -4.10 22.46
C GLY A 35 21.09 -3.31 21.83
N LEU A 36 20.89 -2.05 22.26
CA LEU A 36 19.89 -1.15 21.71
C LEU A 36 20.18 -0.83 20.23
N TRP A 37 21.44 -0.61 19.87
CA TRP A 37 21.85 -0.39 18.49
C TRP A 37 21.55 -1.59 17.59
N ILE A 38 21.88 -2.81 18.05
CA ILE A 38 21.59 -4.04 17.33
C ILE A 38 20.07 -4.20 17.17
N MET A 39 19.29 -3.97 18.23
CA MET A 39 17.83 -4.02 18.18
C MET A 39 17.22 -3.03 17.17
N ILE A 40 17.73 -1.79 17.14
CA ILE A 40 17.28 -0.78 16.16
C ILE A 40 17.70 -1.16 14.74
N SER A 41 18.89 -1.74 14.56
CA SER A 41 19.40 -2.15 13.25
C SER A 41 18.70 -3.40 12.70
N SER A 42 18.24 -4.29 13.58
CA SER A 42 17.53 -5.52 13.23
C SER A 42 16.03 -5.31 13.03
N LEU A 43 15.52 -4.09 13.30
CA LEU A 43 14.14 -3.74 12.98
C LEU A 43 13.89 -4.05 11.51
N PRO A 44 12.98 -4.99 11.20
CA PRO A 44 12.75 -5.43 9.85
C PRO A 44 12.22 -4.26 9.02
N ARG A 45 13.11 -3.61 8.26
CA ARG A 45 12.74 -2.57 7.30
C ARG A 45 12.01 -3.23 6.14
N ARG A 46 10.68 -3.30 6.26
CA ARG A 46 9.78 -3.79 5.22
C ARG A 46 9.72 -2.73 4.10
N ARG A 47 10.06 -3.11 2.87
CA ARG A 47 9.98 -2.21 1.70
C ARG A 47 9.13 -2.87 0.63
N LEU A 48 7.92 -2.38 0.45
CA LEU A 48 7.10 -2.73 -0.70
C LEU A 48 7.45 -1.79 -1.86
N VAL A 49 7.81 -2.35 -3.01
CA VAL A 49 8.11 -1.58 -4.20
C VAL A 49 7.12 -1.95 -5.29
N LEU A 50 6.29 -0.99 -5.69
CA LEU A 50 5.37 -1.16 -6.80
C LEU A 50 6.07 -0.71 -8.09
N ASN A 51 6.24 -1.62 -9.06
CA ASN A 51 6.79 -1.27 -10.35
C ASN A 51 5.66 -1.08 -11.38
N HIS A 52 5.33 0.18 -11.66
CA HIS A 52 4.25 0.51 -12.58
C HIS A 52 4.59 0.20 -14.04
N THR A 53 5.86 0.30 -14.45
CA THR A 53 6.25 0.13 -15.88
C THR A 53 6.08 -1.30 -16.39
N ARG A 54 6.09 -2.28 -15.49
CA ARG A 54 5.91 -3.71 -15.83
C ARG A 54 4.53 -4.25 -15.44
N GLY A 55 3.67 -3.45 -14.81
CA GLY A 55 2.38 -3.93 -14.27
C GLY A 55 2.52 -5.02 -13.20
N MET A 56 3.69 -5.11 -12.57
CA MET A 56 4.03 -6.14 -11.57
C MET A 56 4.39 -5.46 -10.24
N TYR A 57 3.84 -5.97 -9.15
CA TYR A 57 4.30 -5.62 -7.81
C TYR A 57 5.38 -6.61 -7.37
N HIS A 58 6.39 -6.11 -6.66
CA HIS A 58 7.40 -6.95 -6.03
C HIS A 58 7.51 -6.56 -4.56
N PHE A 59 7.36 -7.55 -3.70
CA PHE A 59 7.45 -7.38 -2.26
C PHE A 59 8.79 -7.92 -1.77
N SER A 60 9.61 -7.03 -1.22
CA SER A 60 10.89 -7.39 -0.62
C SER A 60 10.85 -7.22 0.89
N ILE A 61 10.91 -8.33 1.62
CA ILE A 61 11.18 -8.31 3.06
C ILE A 61 12.67 -8.55 3.23
N GLN A 62 13.37 -7.67 3.94
CA GLN A 62 14.81 -7.82 4.26
C GLN A 62 15.73 -7.98 3.03
N GLY A 63 15.36 -7.44 1.87
CA GLY A 63 16.16 -7.53 0.65
C GLY A 63 15.98 -8.83 -0.14
N HIS A 64 15.20 -9.79 0.35
CA HIS A 64 14.75 -10.96 -0.41
C HIS A 64 13.39 -10.66 -1.05
N THR A 65 13.28 -10.87 -2.36
CA THR A 65 12.01 -10.78 -3.10
C THR A 65 11.14 -11.97 -2.71
N VAL A 66 10.20 -11.76 -1.78
CA VAL A 66 9.34 -12.82 -1.25
C VAL A 66 8.25 -13.18 -2.26
N TYR A 67 7.68 -12.17 -2.93
CA TYR A 67 6.59 -12.39 -3.86
C TYR A 67 6.58 -11.37 -4.99
N GLN A 68 6.37 -11.86 -6.21
CA GLN A 68 6.16 -11.04 -7.39
C GLN A 68 4.81 -11.44 -8.00
N GLY A 69 3.93 -10.47 -8.20
CA GLY A 69 2.60 -10.71 -8.73
C GLY A 69 2.12 -9.57 -9.63
N PRO A 70 1.02 -9.76 -10.36
CA PRO A 70 0.45 -8.73 -11.18
C PRO A 70 -0.28 -7.67 -10.34
N MET A 71 -0.15 -6.42 -10.75
CA MET A 71 -0.59 -5.25 -9.96
C MET A 71 -2.10 -5.18 -9.69
N HIS A 72 -2.92 -5.85 -10.51
CA HIS A 72 -4.38 -5.92 -10.33
C HIS A 72 -4.83 -6.70 -9.09
N LEU A 73 -3.96 -7.54 -8.52
CA LEU A 73 -4.26 -8.30 -7.29
C LEU A 73 -4.03 -7.47 -6.03
N VAL A 74 -3.48 -6.26 -6.15
CA VAL A 74 -3.23 -5.35 -5.04
C VAL A 74 -4.39 -4.36 -4.93
N TYR A 75 -4.86 -4.13 -3.71
CA TYR A 75 -5.93 -3.19 -3.43
C TYR A 75 -5.70 -2.47 -2.11
N VAL A 76 -6.25 -1.27 -2.00
CA VAL A 76 -6.31 -0.50 -0.76
C VAL A 76 -7.66 -0.77 -0.11
N ARG A 77 -7.67 -1.11 1.17
CA ARG A 77 -8.89 -1.26 1.98
C ARG A 77 -8.88 -0.28 3.13
N LEU A 78 -10.00 0.38 3.34
CA LEU A 78 -10.27 1.14 4.56
C LEU A 78 -10.72 0.17 5.66
N ALA A 79 -9.93 0.01 6.70
CA ALA A 79 -10.31 -0.76 7.89
C ALA A 79 -10.89 0.19 8.94
N ARG A 80 -11.97 -0.25 9.61
CA ARG A 80 -12.55 0.44 10.76
C ARG A 80 -12.22 -0.36 12.01
N SER A 81 -11.61 0.28 12.98
CA SER A 81 -11.32 -0.26 14.30
C SER A 81 -12.10 0.54 15.34
N SER A 82 -12.84 -0.13 16.20
CA SER A 82 -13.52 0.52 17.33
C SER A 82 -12.74 0.27 18.62
N ASP A 83 -12.52 1.32 19.39
CA ASP A 83 -11.95 1.23 20.73
C ASP A 83 -13.02 0.92 21.79
N ALA A 84 -12.60 0.47 22.98
CA ALA A 84 -13.46 0.10 24.10
C ALA A 84 -14.36 1.26 24.58
N TYR A 85 -13.95 2.51 24.33
CA TYR A 85 -14.71 3.72 24.65
C TYR A 85 -15.70 4.13 23.54
N GLY A 86 -15.91 3.31 22.52
CA GLY A 86 -16.84 3.58 21.41
C GLY A 86 -16.29 4.54 20.34
N ARG A 87 -15.02 4.95 20.44
CA ARG A 87 -14.36 5.75 19.39
C ARG A 87 -14.06 4.87 18.18
N CYS A 88 -14.33 5.39 16.99
CA CYS A 88 -14.07 4.70 15.74
C CYS A 88 -12.86 5.32 15.06
N PHE A 89 -11.87 4.49 14.79
CA PHE A 89 -10.67 4.86 14.05
C PHE A 89 -10.68 4.20 12.68
N PHE A 90 -10.31 4.98 11.68
CA PHE A 90 -10.13 4.51 10.32
C PHE A 90 -8.65 4.33 10.05
N GLN A 91 -8.31 3.21 9.43
CA GLN A 91 -6.96 2.82 9.10
C GLN A 91 -6.91 2.44 7.63
N LEU A 92 -5.89 2.93 6.92
CA LEU A 92 -5.71 2.60 5.51
C LEU A 92 -4.71 1.46 5.38
N VAL A 93 -5.17 0.35 4.80
CA VAL A 93 -4.38 -0.88 4.68
C VAL A 93 -4.22 -1.23 3.21
N LEU A 94 -2.98 -1.47 2.78
CA LEU A 94 -2.68 -2.01 1.47
C LEU A 94 -2.61 -3.53 1.58
N CYS A 95 -3.48 -4.20 0.84
CA CYS A 95 -3.62 -5.65 0.82
C CYS A 95 -3.41 -6.19 -0.59
N GLY A 96 -3.18 -7.50 -0.69
CA GLY A 96 -3.13 -8.18 -1.97
C GLY A 96 -2.95 -9.67 -1.82
N TYR A 97 -2.92 -10.38 -2.95
CA TYR A 97 -2.72 -11.83 -2.94
C TYR A 97 -1.34 -12.20 -2.36
N LYS A 98 -1.33 -13.06 -1.33
CA LYS A 98 -0.14 -13.47 -0.56
C LYS A 98 0.68 -12.30 0.02
N LEU A 99 0.06 -11.14 0.17
CA LEU A 99 0.68 -9.95 0.73
C LEU A 99 0.17 -9.75 2.17
N GLU A 100 1.11 -9.65 3.12
CA GLU A 100 0.77 -9.30 4.50
C GLU A 100 0.16 -7.89 4.52
N PRO A 101 -0.98 -7.66 5.22
CA PRO A 101 -1.63 -6.37 5.25
C PRO A 101 -0.67 -5.26 5.72
N LEU A 102 -0.34 -4.32 4.82
CA LEU A 102 0.56 -3.22 5.12
C LEU A 102 -0.24 -2.00 5.51
N VAL A 103 -0.09 -1.57 6.76
CA VAL A 103 -0.71 -0.33 7.22
C VAL A 103 0.03 0.85 6.60
N LEU A 104 -0.69 1.65 5.80
CA LEU A 104 -0.15 2.86 5.18
C LEU A 104 -0.26 4.06 6.13
N VAL A 105 -1.40 4.19 6.81
CA VAL A 105 -1.66 5.30 7.74
C VAL A 105 -2.40 4.76 8.95
N HIS A 106 -1.86 5.07 10.12
CA HIS A 106 -2.43 4.69 11.41
C HIS A 106 -3.48 5.71 11.88
N LEU A 107 -4.67 5.17 12.20
CA LEU A 107 -5.71 5.68 13.10
C LEU A 107 -6.02 7.19 13.01
N SER A 108 -6.92 7.56 12.09
CA SER A 108 -7.61 8.86 12.13
C SER A 108 -9.07 8.69 12.51
N GLU A 109 -9.61 9.59 13.33
CA GLU A 109 -11.04 9.65 13.65
C GLU A 109 -11.87 10.21 12.46
N ARG A 110 -11.23 10.94 11.54
CA ARG A 110 -11.91 11.60 10.41
C ARG A 110 -12.02 10.67 9.20
N TYR A 111 -13.21 10.11 8.99
CA TYR A 111 -13.52 9.22 7.87
C TYR A 111 -13.22 9.86 6.49
N GLU A 112 -13.73 11.06 6.23
CA GLU A 112 -13.67 11.68 4.89
C GLU A 112 -12.23 11.88 4.40
N GLN A 113 -11.32 12.22 5.31
CA GLN A 113 -9.91 12.39 4.99
C GLN A 113 -9.25 11.07 4.63
N MET A 114 -9.61 10.01 5.33
CA MET A 114 -9.07 8.67 5.06
C MET A 114 -9.63 8.10 3.76
N GLU A 115 -10.91 8.37 3.45
CA GLU A 115 -11.52 8.03 2.16
C GLU A 115 -10.83 8.78 1.01
N PHE A 116 -10.66 10.10 1.14
CA PHE A 116 -9.98 10.91 0.14
C PHE A 116 -8.56 10.42 -0.11
N LEU A 117 -7.81 10.16 0.97
CA LEU A 117 -6.44 9.66 0.89
C LEU A 117 -6.38 8.27 0.23
N GLY A 118 -7.27 7.36 0.64
CA GLY A 118 -7.37 6.02 0.06
C GLY A 118 -7.64 6.07 -1.44
N ARG A 119 -8.58 6.90 -1.88
CA ARG A 119 -8.88 7.12 -3.29
C ARG A 119 -7.73 7.79 -4.03
N HIS A 120 -7.07 8.76 -3.42
CA HIS A 120 -5.93 9.45 -4.04
C HIS A 120 -4.77 8.48 -4.28
N ILE A 121 -4.45 7.65 -3.29
CA ILE A 121 -3.41 6.61 -3.39
C ILE A 121 -3.81 5.58 -4.46
N ALA A 122 -5.05 5.08 -4.42
CA ALA A 122 -5.52 4.12 -5.41
C ALA A 122 -5.47 4.69 -6.83
N ARG A 123 -5.81 5.97 -7.03
CA ARG A 123 -5.70 6.64 -8.33
C ARG A 123 -4.25 6.74 -8.80
N LYS A 124 -3.36 7.25 -7.94
CA LYS A 124 -1.94 7.45 -8.25
C LYS A 124 -1.22 6.14 -8.53
N LEU A 125 -1.60 5.07 -7.82
CA LEU A 125 -1.07 3.72 -8.00
C LEU A 125 -1.90 2.89 -8.97
N ASN A 126 -2.90 3.42 -9.67
CA ASN A 126 -3.78 2.66 -10.58
C ASN A 126 -4.28 1.28 -10.05
N ILE A 127 -4.62 1.18 -8.76
CA ILE A 127 -5.10 -0.05 -8.09
C ILE A 127 -6.53 0.10 -7.58
N ASN A 128 -7.12 -0.98 -7.07
CA ASN A 128 -8.48 -0.98 -6.53
C ASN A 128 -8.55 -0.34 -5.14
N TYR A 129 -9.67 0.31 -4.84
CA TYR A 129 -9.99 0.85 -3.52
C TYR A 129 -11.30 0.25 -3.00
N PHE A 130 -11.26 -0.21 -1.76
CA PHE A 130 -12.41 -0.70 -1.03
C PHE A 130 -12.63 0.11 0.25
N ASP A 131 -13.86 0.55 0.45
CA ASP A 131 -14.37 1.18 1.66
C ASP A 131 -14.49 0.16 2.82
N CYS A 132 -14.83 0.66 4.01
CA CYS A 132 -14.96 -0.17 5.20
C CYS A 132 -16.17 -1.12 5.15
N LEU A 133 -17.24 -0.71 4.46
CA LEU A 133 -18.44 -1.52 4.24
C LEU A 133 -18.36 -2.23 2.89
N ASP A 134 -18.59 -3.55 2.88
CA ASP A 134 -18.51 -4.35 1.66
C ASP A 134 -19.56 -3.92 0.60
N THR A 135 -20.71 -3.38 1.01
CA THR A 135 -21.80 -2.92 0.13
C THR A 135 -21.76 -1.42 -0.21
N SER A 136 -20.68 -0.71 0.13
CA SER A 136 -20.57 0.73 -0.14
C SER A 136 -20.53 1.04 -1.64
N TYR A 137 -21.21 2.10 -2.07
CA TYR A 137 -21.09 2.63 -3.44
C TYR A 137 -19.76 3.36 -3.68
N ARG A 138 -18.95 3.53 -2.63
CA ARG A 138 -17.74 4.35 -2.62
C ARG A 138 -16.48 3.59 -3.06
N HIS A 139 -16.61 2.29 -3.32
CA HIS A 139 -15.56 1.43 -3.86
C HIS A 139 -15.13 1.90 -5.24
N VAL A 140 -13.83 1.80 -5.54
CA VAL A 140 -13.29 2.06 -6.87
C VAL A 140 -12.66 0.76 -7.36
N VAL A 141 -13.40 0.04 -8.20
CA VAL A 141 -12.96 -1.22 -8.79
C VAL A 141 -12.56 -0.98 -10.24
N ARG A 142 -11.33 -1.39 -10.57
CA ARG A 142 -10.78 -1.41 -11.92
C ARG A 142 -10.65 -2.86 -12.34
N HIS A 143 -11.39 -3.22 -13.39
CA HIS A 143 -11.36 -4.57 -13.92
C HIS A 143 -10.12 -4.79 -14.80
N TRP A 144 -9.55 -5.99 -14.70
CA TRP A 144 -8.43 -6.45 -15.53
C TRP A 144 -8.87 -7.68 -16.33
N PRO A 145 -8.46 -7.85 -17.60
CA PRO A 145 -7.60 -6.97 -18.41
C PRO A 145 -8.31 -5.67 -18.82
N LEU A 146 -7.54 -4.63 -19.14
CA LEU A 146 -8.02 -3.35 -19.69
C LEU A 146 -8.58 -3.49 -21.15
N GLY A 147 -9.08 -4.67 -21.49
CA GLY A 147 -9.45 -5.14 -22.83
C GLY A 147 -10.77 -4.58 -23.35
N ALA A 148 -10.89 -3.26 -23.41
CA ALA A 148 -11.91 -2.57 -24.23
C ALA A 148 -11.35 -1.38 -25.03
N ALA A 149 -10.03 -1.14 -24.99
CA ALA A 149 -9.37 -0.17 -25.88
C ALA A 149 -8.84 -0.81 -27.19
N LEU A 150 -8.95 -2.14 -27.34
CA LEU A 150 -8.67 -2.86 -28.59
C LEU A 150 -9.80 -3.85 -28.88
N SER A 151 -10.98 -3.32 -29.18
CA SER A 151 -12.04 -4.08 -29.86
C SER A 151 -12.06 -3.64 -31.34
N PRO A 152 -11.42 -4.35 -32.28
CA PRO A 152 -11.65 -4.15 -33.71
C PRO A 152 -13.02 -4.76 -34.08
N GLY A 153 -14.11 -4.16 -33.59
CA GLY A 153 -15.44 -4.74 -33.79
C GLY A 153 -16.64 -3.94 -33.31
N VAL A 154 -16.48 -2.78 -32.67
CA VAL A 154 -17.62 -1.89 -32.42
C VAL A 154 -17.82 -1.00 -33.64
N LEU A 155 -18.34 -1.62 -34.69
CA LEU A 155 -18.99 -0.98 -35.82
C LEU A 155 -20.01 0.03 -35.29
N LEU A 156 -19.75 1.30 -35.61
CA LEU A 156 -20.72 2.33 -35.97
C LEU A 156 -22.16 2.00 -35.55
N ARG A 157 -22.55 2.40 -34.34
CA ARG A 157 -23.97 2.44 -33.96
C ARG A 157 -24.63 3.48 -34.86
N LYS A 158 -25.11 3.03 -36.02
CA LYS A 158 -25.90 3.79 -36.99
C LYS A 158 -26.96 4.57 -36.21
N THR A 159 -26.81 5.88 -36.17
CA THR A 159 -27.80 6.82 -35.65
C THR A 159 -29.09 6.58 -36.43
N LYS A 160 -30.05 5.86 -35.84
CA LYS A 160 -31.43 5.89 -36.30
C LYS A 160 -31.95 7.27 -35.89
N ALA A 161 -31.75 8.24 -36.77
CA ALA A 161 -32.46 9.50 -36.73
C ALA A 161 -33.96 9.18 -36.72
N TYR A 162 -34.65 9.71 -35.72
CA TYR A 162 -36.09 9.62 -35.57
C TYR A 162 -36.67 10.74 -36.43
N ASP A 163 -36.85 10.48 -37.73
CA ASP A 163 -37.63 11.38 -38.58
C ASP A 163 -39.08 10.92 -38.61
N LYS A 164 -39.93 11.68 -37.91
CA LYS A 164 -41.37 11.83 -38.19
C LYS A 164 -41.51 13.32 -38.52
N PRO A 165 -42.04 13.74 -39.68
CA PRO A 165 -43.50 13.75 -39.91
C PRO A 165 -43.89 13.45 -41.38
N SER A 166 -45.09 12.96 -41.68
CA SER A 166 -46.24 13.82 -41.90
C SER A 166 -47.46 12.98 -42.30
N SER A 167 -48.62 13.47 -41.89
CA SER A 167 -49.95 13.02 -42.26
C SER A 167 -50.16 13.17 -43.77
N GLN A 168 -50.60 12.11 -44.44
CA GLN A 168 -51.29 12.22 -45.73
C GLN A 168 -52.65 11.53 -45.58
N SER A 169 -53.68 12.37 -45.58
CA SER A 169 -55.00 12.03 -46.07
C SER A 169 -54.87 11.57 -47.53
N ASP A 170 -55.65 10.58 -47.93
CA ASP A 170 -56.66 10.74 -48.98
C ASP A 170 -57.35 9.39 -49.20
N LEU A 171 -58.64 9.38 -48.84
CA LEU A 171 -59.67 8.55 -49.45
C LEU A 171 -59.85 9.07 -50.89
N ASP A 172 -59.85 8.18 -51.89
CA ASP A 172 -60.98 8.06 -52.83
C ASP A 172 -60.71 7.04 -53.97
N VAL A 173 -61.83 6.39 -54.35
CA VAL A 173 -62.15 5.52 -55.49
C VAL A 173 -61.85 4.03 -55.38
#